data_AF-A0A7J3QGE2-F1
#
_entry.id   AF-A0A7J3QGE2-F1
#
_cell.length_a   1.000
_cell.length_b   1.000
_cell.length_c   1.000
_cell.angle_alpha   90.00
_cell.angle_beta   90.00
_cell.angle_gamma   90.00
#
_symmetry.space_group_name_H-M   'P 1'
#
loop_
_entity.id
_entity.type
_entity.pdbx_description
1 polymer ?
#
loop_
_entity_poly.entity_id
_entity_poly.type
_entity_poly.pdbx_seq_one_letter_code
_entity_poly.pdbx_strand_id
1 'polypeptide(L)'
;MLSYVIDEILKFREKKSLFSKAELIPFKSTLFILSILIPFSLDIEIAVIYTLIVWLLTIFLGLKRTALYIVSSAAILYISMLLITLALNGNIHHVIRALLVATSTLSTGVIIFATTPPSHLRRFSVAYLLMITLNSVLKELRDIQIVLKARGETGFRYYLRIFVISIEIALSRIDVLIDSLKVRGIDISE
;
A
#
# COMPACT_ATOMS: atom_id res chain seq x y z
N MET A 1 -4.54 -15.24 -1.45
CA MET A 1 -4.81 -14.17 -0.46
C MET A 1 -4.77 -12.78 -1.09
N LEU A 2 -3.69 -12.41 -1.78
CA LEU A 2 -3.51 -11.10 -2.45
C LEU A 2 -4.70 -10.67 -3.33
N SER A 3 -5.24 -11.57 -4.15
CA SER A 3 -6.40 -11.27 -5.01
C SER A 3 -7.64 -10.81 -4.24
N TYR A 4 -7.89 -11.39 -3.06
CA TYR A 4 -9.01 -10.98 -2.23
C TYR A 4 -8.78 -9.62 -1.54
N VAL A 5 -7.51 -9.24 -1.33
CA VAL A 5 -7.13 -7.93 -0.77
C VAL A 5 -7.33 -6.85 -1.82
N ILE A 6 -6.85 -7.07 -3.05
CA ILE A 6 -7.04 -6.13 -4.16
C ILE A 6 -8.53 -5.90 -4.44
N ASP A 7 -9.32 -6.98 -4.49
CA ASP A 7 -10.76 -6.88 -4.66
C ASP A 7 -11.45 -6.11 -3.53
N GLU A 8 -11.05 -6.36 -2.28
CA GLU A 8 -11.61 -5.66 -1.11
C GLU A 8 -11.34 -4.16 -1.17
N ILE A 9 -10.10 -3.77 -1.45
CA ILE A 9 -9.68 -2.37 -1.57
C ILE A 9 -10.44 -1.67 -2.72
N LEU A 10 -10.49 -2.28 -3.92
CA LEU A 10 -11.16 -1.69 -5.07
C LEU A 10 -12.68 -1.56 -4.84
N LYS A 11 -13.33 -2.60 -4.30
CA LYS A 11 -14.77 -2.55 -3.96
C LYS A 11 -15.08 -1.53 -2.88
N PHE A 12 -14.19 -1.38 -1.89
CA PHE A 12 -14.36 -0.36 -0.85
C PHE A 12 -14.27 1.04 -1.44
N ARG A 13 -13.33 1.27 -2.37
CA ARG A 13 -13.15 2.55 -3.04
C ARG A 13 -14.36 2.97 -3.88
N GLU A 14 -15.07 2.01 -4.47
CA GLU A 14 -16.31 2.26 -5.22
C GLU A 14 -17.48 2.68 -4.30
N LYS A 15 -17.42 2.35 -3.01
CA LYS A 15 -18.42 2.78 -2.03
C LYS A 15 -18.13 4.21 -1.56
N LYS A 16 -19.13 5.08 -1.63
CA LYS A 16 -19.07 6.42 -1.03
C LYS A 16 -19.08 6.33 0.51
N SER A 17 -17.91 6.11 1.10
CA SER A 17 -17.70 6.14 2.55
C SER A 17 -17.65 7.58 3.08
N LEU A 18 -18.03 7.81 4.34
CA LEU A 18 -17.82 9.10 5.02
C LEU A 18 -16.35 9.55 5.01
N PHE A 19 -15.42 8.59 5.02
CA PHE A 19 -13.99 8.86 4.91
C PHE A 19 -13.55 9.30 3.51
N SER A 20 -14.44 9.30 2.52
CA SER A 20 -14.12 9.73 1.15
C SER A 20 -14.19 11.23 0.92
N LYS A 21 -14.69 12.01 1.88
CA LYS A 21 -14.79 13.47 1.80
C LYS A 21 -13.42 14.13 1.61
N ALA A 22 -13.36 15.13 0.72
CA ALA A 22 -12.14 15.89 0.44
C ALA A 22 -11.61 16.65 1.67
N GLU A 23 -12.51 17.06 2.55
CA GLU A 23 -12.19 17.75 3.82
C GLU A 23 -11.30 16.93 4.76
N LEU A 24 -11.28 15.59 4.60
CA LEU A 24 -10.47 14.69 5.43
C LEU A 24 -9.06 14.45 4.89
N ILE A 25 -8.68 15.06 3.76
CA ILE A 25 -7.32 14.92 3.20
C ILE A 25 -6.25 15.39 4.20
N PRO A 26 -6.37 16.56 4.87
CA PRO A 26 -5.37 16.99 5.84
C PRO A 26 -5.22 16.00 7.00
N PHE A 27 -6.33 15.48 7.52
CA PHE A 27 -6.32 14.46 8.59
C PHE A 27 -5.57 13.20 8.16
N LYS A 28 -5.81 12.72 6.93
CA LYS A 28 -5.12 11.55 6.38
C LYS A 28 -3.63 11.80 6.15
N SER A 29 -3.26 12.99 5.67
CA SER A 29 -1.87 13.38 5.52
C SER A 29 -1.16 13.44 6.88
N THR A 30 -1.80 14.01 7.90
CA THR A 30 -1.26 13.99 9.26
C THR A 30 -1.12 12.57 9.80
N LEU A 31 -2.10 11.70 9.55
CA LEU A 31 -2.04 10.29 9.94
C LEU A 31 -0.84 9.58 9.28
N PHE A 32 -0.55 9.85 8.02
CA PHE A 32 0.61 9.30 7.32
C PHE A 32 1.95 9.85 7.83
N ILE A 33 2.03 11.14 8.13
CA ILE A 33 3.25 11.71 8.71
C ILE A 33 3.50 11.10 10.11
N LEU A 34 2.45 10.96 10.91
CA LEU A 34 2.53 10.36 12.24
C LEU A 34 2.90 8.88 12.21
N SER A 35 2.53 8.14 11.16
CA SER A 35 2.91 6.72 11.04
C SER A 35 4.41 6.51 10.82
N ILE A 36 5.12 7.54 10.38
CA ILE A 36 6.58 7.53 10.30
C ILE A 36 7.19 8.09 11.59
N LEU A 37 6.71 9.25 12.03
CA LEU A 37 7.33 9.99 13.14
C LEU A 37 7.20 9.27 14.49
N ILE A 38 6.02 8.71 14.79
CA ILE A 38 5.75 8.11 16.10
C ILE A 38 6.66 6.88 16.33
N PRO A 39 6.73 5.89 15.43
CA PRO A 39 7.57 4.71 15.67
C PRO A 39 9.07 5.02 15.64
N PHE A 40 9.46 6.12 14.99
CA PHE A 40 10.86 6.53 14.92
C PHE A 40 11.30 7.32 16.16
N SER A 41 10.45 8.24 16.64
CA SER A 41 10.86 9.30 17.59
C SER A 41 10.40 9.07 19.02
N LEU A 42 9.33 8.29 19.22
CA LEU A 42 8.75 8.06 20.53
C LEU A 42 9.17 6.70 21.12
N ASP A 43 8.79 6.49 22.37
CA ASP A 43 8.98 5.23 23.07
C ASP A 43 8.23 4.09 22.38
N ILE A 44 8.80 2.88 22.50
CA ILE A 44 8.29 1.68 21.82
C ILE A 44 6.85 1.38 22.23
N GLU A 45 6.51 1.57 23.51
CA GLU A 45 5.15 1.34 24.02
C GLU A 45 4.12 2.24 23.31
N ILE A 46 4.43 3.52 23.14
CA ILE A 46 3.57 4.49 22.45
C ILE A 46 3.44 4.11 20.97
N ALA A 47 4.55 3.72 20.34
CA ALA A 47 4.57 3.29 18.94
C ALA A 47 3.73 2.03 18.69
N VAL A 48 3.76 1.06 19.61
CA VAL A 48 2.93 -0.14 19.57
C VAL A 48 1.45 0.22 19.68
N ILE A 49 1.08 1.04 20.66
CA ILE A 49 -0.31 1.50 20.85
C ILE A 49 -0.82 2.22 19.60
N TYR A 50 -0.03 3.13 19.05
CA TYR A 50 -0.38 3.85 17.82
C TYR A 50 -0.60 2.88 16.64
N THR A 51 0.31 1.93 16.44
CA THR A 51 0.22 0.95 15.35
C THR A 51 -1.05 0.10 15.48
N LEU A 52 -1.38 -0.33 16.70
CA LEU A 52 -2.63 -1.06 16.98
C LEU A 52 -3.87 -0.22 16.66
N ILE A 53 -3.88 1.07 16.99
CA ILE A 53 -4.99 1.98 16.65
C ILE A 53 -5.17 2.07 15.13
N VAL A 54 -4.08 2.21 14.37
CA VAL A 54 -4.14 2.28 12.90
C VAL A 54 -4.66 0.97 12.30
N TRP A 55 -4.28 -0.18 12.86
CA TRP A 55 -4.82 -1.49 12.46
C TRP A 55 -6.31 -1.61 12.76
N LEU A 56 -6.74 -1.24 13.96
CA LEU A 56 -8.15 -1.23 14.33
C LEU A 56 -8.97 -0.31 13.40
N LEU A 57 -8.41 0.84 13.01
CA LEU A 57 -9.07 1.75 12.06
C LEU A 57 -9.22 1.10 10.68
N THR A 58 -8.21 0.34 10.22
CA THR A 58 -8.28 -0.43 8.97
C THR A 58 -9.40 -1.48 9.03
N ILE A 59 -9.53 -2.18 10.16
CA ILE A 59 -10.59 -3.17 10.39
C ILE A 59 -11.97 -2.50 10.44
N PHE A 60 -12.09 -1.36 11.13
CA PHE A 60 -13.33 -0.61 11.28
C PHE A 60 -13.85 -0.07 9.95
N LEU A 61 -12.95 0.30 9.04
CA LEU A 61 -13.30 0.65 7.66
C LEU A 61 -13.82 -0.55 6.84
N GLY A 62 -13.81 -1.77 7.38
CA GLY A 62 -14.27 -2.97 6.69
C GLY A 62 -13.22 -3.61 5.77
N LEU A 63 -11.95 -3.18 5.86
CA LEU A 63 -10.81 -3.75 5.14
C LEU A 63 -10.18 -4.92 5.92
N LYS A 64 -11.01 -5.90 6.31
CA LYS A 64 -10.61 -6.97 7.24
C LYS A 64 -9.54 -7.89 6.63
N ARG A 65 -9.68 -8.25 5.35
CA ARG A 65 -8.72 -9.13 4.67
C ARG A 65 -7.41 -8.41 4.45
N THR A 66 -7.47 -7.12 4.17
CA THR A 66 -6.31 -6.25 4.04
C THR A 66 -5.57 -6.15 5.38
N ALA A 67 -6.28 -5.91 6.48
CA ALA A 67 -5.68 -5.92 7.82
C ALA A 67 -4.98 -7.26 8.12
N LEU A 68 -5.65 -8.40 7.87
CA LEU A 68 -5.06 -9.72 8.06
C LEU A 68 -3.78 -9.92 7.23
N TYR A 69 -3.79 -9.44 5.98
CA TYR A 69 -2.62 -9.48 5.11
C TYR A 69 -1.46 -8.65 5.66
N ILE A 70 -1.74 -7.44 6.15
CA ILE A 70 -0.72 -6.59 6.77
C ILE A 70 -0.10 -7.27 7.98
N VAL A 71 -0.90 -7.83 8.89
CA VAL A 71 -0.38 -8.55 10.07
C VAL A 71 0.46 -9.77 9.66
N SER A 72 0.00 -10.53 8.66
CA SER A 72 0.72 -11.71 8.17
C SER A 72 2.06 -11.33 7.53
N SER A 73 2.06 -10.30 6.68
CA SER A 73 3.27 -9.76 6.06
C SER A 73 4.23 -9.17 7.10
N ALA A 74 3.71 -8.51 8.14
CA ALA A 74 4.48 -8.01 9.26
C ALA A 74 5.19 -9.15 10.01
N ALA A 75 4.47 -10.22 10.31
CA ALA A 75 5.04 -11.37 11.02
C ALA A 75 6.19 -12.01 10.21
N ILE A 76 6.00 -12.18 8.90
CA ILE A 76 7.03 -12.70 8.00
C ILE A 76 8.25 -11.77 7.96
N LEU A 77 8.03 -10.46 7.83
CA LEU A 77 9.10 -9.46 7.82
C LEU A 77 9.86 -9.46 9.15
N TYR A 78 9.15 -9.52 10.28
CA TYR A 78 9.74 -9.58 11.61
C TYR A 78 10.63 -10.80 11.78
N ILE A 79 10.13 -12.00 11.46
CA ILE A 79 10.91 -13.24 11.56
C ILE A 79 12.16 -13.14 10.69
N SER A 80 12.02 -12.65 9.46
CA SER A 80 13.14 -12.51 8.52
C SER A 80 14.21 -11.55 9.04
N MET A 81 13.80 -10.36 9.51
CA MET A 81 14.72 -9.37 10.06
C MET A 81 15.34 -9.82 11.39
N LEU A 82 14.57 -10.51 12.24
CA LEU A 82 15.06 -11.07 13.51
C LEU A 82 16.16 -12.09 13.25
N LEU A 83 15.95 -13.03 12.31
CA LEU A 83 16.96 -14.03 11.95
C LEU A 83 18.26 -13.38 11.43
N ILE A 84 18.15 -12.39 10.55
CA ILE A 84 19.31 -11.64 10.04
C ILE A 84 20.02 -10.91 11.19
N THR A 85 19.26 -10.28 12.07
CA THR A 85 19.81 -9.52 13.21
C THR A 85 20.51 -10.43 14.20
N LEU A 86 19.95 -11.62 14.49
CA LEU A 86 20.58 -12.63 15.34
C LEU A 86 21.86 -13.17 14.68
N ALA A 87 21.86 -13.41 13.37
CA ALA A 87 23.04 -13.89 12.64
C ALA A 87 24.18 -12.86 12.59
N LEU A 88 23.85 -11.57 12.57
CA LEU A 88 24.81 -10.47 12.49
C LEU A 88 25.11 -9.81 13.86
N ASN A 89 24.61 -10.36 14.97
CA ASN A 89 24.68 -9.75 16.32
C ASN A 89 24.22 -8.28 16.34
N GLY A 90 23.18 -7.97 15.57
CA GLY A 90 22.59 -6.64 15.49
C GLY A 90 21.63 -6.34 16.65
N ASN A 91 21.15 -5.09 16.70
CA ASN A 91 20.23 -4.65 17.74
C ASN A 91 18.76 -4.93 17.37
N ILE A 92 18.11 -5.79 18.16
CA ILE A 92 16.70 -6.18 18.02
C ILE A 92 15.75 -4.96 18.12
N HIS A 93 16.11 -3.92 18.87
CA HIS A 93 15.27 -2.71 18.99
C HIS A 93 15.06 -2.01 17.64
N HIS A 94 16.06 -2.04 16.75
CA HIS A 94 15.92 -1.46 15.41
C HIS A 94 15.00 -2.29 14.53
N VAL A 95 14.98 -3.62 14.69
CA VAL A 95 14.04 -4.51 14.00
C VAL A 95 12.60 -4.19 14.40
N ILE A 96 12.34 -4.04 15.71
CA ILE A 96 11.01 -3.71 16.23
C ILE A 96 10.56 -2.35 15.70
N ARG A 97 11.42 -1.32 15.76
CA ARG A 97 11.08 0.01 15.23
C ARG A 97 10.82 -0.02 13.72
N ALA A 98 11.66 -0.70 12.95
CA ALA A 98 11.47 -0.84 11.51
C ALA A 98 10.15 -1.54 11.17
N LEU A 99 9.78 -2.57 11.94
CA LEU A 99 8.50 -3.26 11.80
C LEU A 99 7.31 -2.32 12.09
N LEU A 100 7.38 -1.55 13.18
CA LEU A 100 6.31 -0.61 13.56
C LEU A 100 6.13 0.50 12.52
N VAL A 101 7.23 1.05 11.97
CA VAL A 101 7.17 1.99 10.84
C VAL A 101 6.52 1.32 9.64
N ALA A 102 7.01 0.15 9.20
CA ALA A 102 6.52 -0.51 8.00
C ALA A 102 5.03 -0.85 8.09
N THR A 103 4.57 -1.35 9.23
CA THR A 103 3.18 -1.77 9.41
C THR A 103 2.22 -0.59 9.52
N SER A 104 2.57 0.44 10.28
CA SER A 104 1.73 1.63 10.41
C SER A 104 1.68 2.44 9.11
N THR A 105 2.80 2.60 8.40
CA THR A 105 2.85 3.29 7.10
C THR A 105 2.06 2.56 6.02
N LEU A 106 2.16 1.23 5.96
CA LEU A 106 1.42 0.44 5.00
C LEU A 106 -0.09 0.49 5.29
N SER A 107 -0.51 0.37 6.55
CA SER A 107 -1.92 0.51 6.92
C SER A 107 -2.47 1.90 6.62
N THR A 108 -1.75 2.97 7.00
CA THR A 108 -2.15 4.35 6.69
C THR A 108 -2.19 4.62 5.19
N GLY A 109 -1.23 4.09 4.42
CA GLY A 109 -1.22 4.17 2.96
C GLY A 109 -2.42 3.48 2.33
N VAL A 110 -2.79 2.29 2.80
CA VAL A 110 -4.01 1.58 2.38
C VAL A 110 -5.26 2.39 2.68
N ILE A 111 -5.36 2.96 3.89
CA ILE A 111 -6.49 3.81 4.29
C ILE A 111 -6.60 5.00 3.33
N ILE A 112 -5.50 5.71 3.08
CA ILE A 112 -5.46 6.84 2.14
C ILE A 112 -5.91 6.40 0.76
N PHE A 113 -5.33 5.32 0.23
CA PHE A 113 -5.62 4.85 -1.11
C PHE A 113 -7.09 4.43 -1.28
N ALA A 114 -7.59 3.63 -0.34
CA ALA A 114 -8.94 3.09 -0.38
C ALA A 114 -10.01 4.17 -0.17
N THR A 115 -9.71 5.20 0.63
CA THR A 115 -10.69 6.25 0.96
C THR A 115 -10.55 7.50 0.10
N THR A 116 -9.47 7.70 -0.66
CA THR A 116 -9.24 8.96 -1.39
C THR A 116 -9.41 8.76 -2.90
N PRO A 117 -10.45 9.34 -3.53
CA PRO A 117 -10.57 9.31 -4.98
C PRO A 117 -9.49 10.21 -5.61
N PRO A 118 -8.95 9.87 -6.80
CA PRO A 118 -7.89 10.67 -7.41
C PRO A 118 -8.33 12.10 -7.70
N SER A 119 -9.60 12.32 -8.03
CA SER A 119 -10.17 13.65 -8.30
C SER A 119 -9.91 14.67 -7.18
N HIS A 120 -9.84 14.22 -5.92
CA HIS A 120 -9.58 15.07 -4.77
C HIS A 120 -8.13 15.56 -4.68
N LEU A 121 -7.21 14.88 -5.36
CA LEU A 121 -5.78 15.20 -5.38
C LEU A 121 -5.38 15.97 -6.63
N ARG A 122 -6.31 16.38 -7.50
CA ARG A 122 -6.03 17.06 -8.77
C ARG A 122 -5.13 18.30 -8.64
N ARG A 123 -5.16 18.99 -7.48
CA ARG A 123 -4.31 20.14 -7.17
C ARG A 123 -2.83 19.76 -6.94
N PHE A 124 -2.57 18.52 -6.54
CA PHE A 124 -1.24 17.96 -6.32
C PHE A 124 -0.91 16.99 -7.46
N SER A 125 -0.34 17.51 -8.54
CA SER A 125 -0.10 16.79 -9.80
C SER A 125 0.57 15.43 -9.59
N VAL A 126 1.63 15.37 -8.78
CA VAL A 126 2.36 14.13 -8.49
C VAL A 126 1.50 13.10 -7.76
N ALA A 127 0.82 13.50 -6.69
CA ALA A 127 -0.05 12.62 -5.92
C ALA A 127 -1.27 12.14 -6.73
N TYR A 128 -1.80 13.01 -7.59
CA TYR A 128 -2.86 12.69 -8.54
C TYR A 128 -2.43 11.61 -9.54
N LEU A 129 -1.28 11.82 -10.20
CA LEU A 129 -0.73 10.87 -11.15
C LEU A 129 -0.44 9.53 -10.49
N LEU A 130 0.22 9.53 -9.33
CA LEU A 130 0.51 8.33 -8.57
C LEU A 130 -0.76 7.56 -8.18
N MET A 131 -1.82 8.26 -7.78
CA MET A 131 -3.08 7.62 -7.41
C MET A 131 -3.84 7.04 -8.61
N ILE A 132 -3.70 7.64 -9.79
CA ILE A 132 -4.27 7.11 -11.03
C ILE A 132 -3.50 5.89 -11.49
N THR A 133 -2.18 5.98 -11.57
CA THR A 133 -1.32 4.88 -12.03
C THR A 133 -1.51 3.68 -11.11
N LEU A 134 -1.45 3.86 -9.78
CA LEU A 134 -1.66 2.78 -8.82
C LEU A 134 -3.05 2.14 -8.97
N ASN A 135 -4.10 2.95 -9.22
CA ASN A 135 -5.44 2.42 -9.46
C ASN A 135 -5.52 1.58 -10.74
N SER A 136 -4.88 2.05 -11.81
CA SER A 136 -4.83 1.35 -13.09
C SER A 136 -4.11 0.03 -12.94
N VAL A 137 -2.93 0.03 -12.32
CA VAL A 137 -2.11 -1.16 -12.07
C VAL A 137 -2.89 -2.18 -11.23
N LEU A 138 -3.59 -1.75 -10.17
CA LEU A 138 -4.37 -2.66 -9.33
C LEU A 138 -5.57 -3.28 -10.07
N LYS A 139 -6.25 -2.52 -10.94
CA LYS A 139 -7.34 -3.05 -11.76
C LYS A 139 -6.82 -4.08 -12.76
N GLU A 140 -5.73 -3.78 -13.44
CA GLU A 140 -5.10 -4.67 -14.41
C GLU A 140 -4.57 -5.94 -13.74
N LEU A 141 -3.97 -5.81 -12.55
CA LEU A 141 -3.55 -6.96 -11.75
C LEU A 141 -4.73 -7.84 -11.33
N ARG A 142 -5.86 -7.25 -10.95
CA ARG A 142 -7.08 -8.01 -10.65
C ARG A 142 -7.53 -8.81 -11.88
N ASP A 143 -7.59 -8.18 -13.04
CA ASP A 143 -8.07 -8.81 -14.26
C ASP A 143 -7.14 -9.96 -14.69
N ILE A 144 -5.83 -9.78 -14.57
CA ILE A 144 -4.85 -10.85 -14.84
C ILE A 144 -4.95 -11.97 -13.80
N GLN A 145 -5.16 -11.65 -12.53
CA GLN A 145 -5.37 -12.66 -11.50
C GLN A 145 -6.60 -13.54 -11.79
N ILE A 146 -7.67 -12.95 -12.34
CA ILE A 146 -8.86 -13.68 -12.79
C ILE A 146 -8.49 -14.61 -13.95
N VAL A 147 -7.76 -14.11 -14.95
CA VAL A 147 -7.32 -14.91 -16.12
C VAL A 147 -6.43 -16.08 -15.69
N LEU A 148 -5.43 -15.84 -14.85
CA LEU A 148 -4.51 -16.90 -14.39
C LEU A 148 -5.24 -17.96 -13.54
N LYS A 149 -6.19 -17.54 -12.70
CA LYS A 149 -7.05 -18.47 -11.96
C LYS A 149 -7.95 -19.29 -12.88
N ALA A 150 -8.52 -18.67 -13.92
CA ALA A 150 -9.34 -19.37 -14.91
C ALA A 150 -8.53 -20.43 -15.69
N ARG A 151 -7.22 -20.22 -15.85
CA ARG A 151 -6.27 -21.20 -16.41
C ARG A 151 -5.85 -22.29 -15.41
N GLY A 152 -6.34 -22.25 -14.16
CA GLY A 152 -6.00 -23.22 -13.12
C GLY A 152 -4.61 -23.02 -12.48
N GLU A 153 -3.95 -21.87 -12.71
CA GLU A 153 -2.65 -21.61 -12.12
C GLU A 153 -2.75 -21.41 -10.60
N THR A 154 -1.92 -22.13 -9.84
CA THR A 154 -1.92 -22.11 -8.37
C THR A 154 -0.50 -22.18 -7.78
N GLY A 155 -0.38 -21.95 -6.47
CA GLY A 155 0.87 -22.10 -5.73
C GLY A 155 1.91 -21.01 -5.98
N PHE A 156 3.18 -21.31 -5.73
CA PHE A 156 4.28 -20.34 -5.80
C PHE A 156 4.49 -19.74 -7.20
N ARG A 157 4.41 -20.57 -8.25
CA ARG A 157 4.56 -20.12 -9.64
C ARG A 157 3.54 -19.05 -10.03
N TYR A 158 2.29 -19.21 -9.58
CA TYR A 158 1.23 -18.22 -9.77
C TYR A 158 1.59 -16.87 -9.14
N TYR A 159 2.05 -16.86 -7.89
CA TYR A 159 2.41 -15.63 -7.20
C TYR A 159 3.64 -14.95 -7.81
N LEU A 160 4.65 -15.74 -8.21
CA LEU A 160 5.85 -15.21 -8.85
C LEU A 160 5.52 -14.60 -10.22
N ARG A 161 4.65 -15.25 -11.00
CA ARG A 161 4.16 -14.73 -12.28
C ARG A 161 3.38 -13.42 -12.09
N ILE A 162 2.49 -13.35 -11.10
CA ILE A 162 1.79 -12.10 -10.76
C ILE A 162 2.76 -10.99 -10.39
N PHE A 163 3.79 -11.30 -9.60
CA PHE A 163 4.80 -10.32 -9.20
C PHE A 163 5.57 -9.77 -10.41
N VAL A 164 6.06 -10.65 -11.29
CA VAL A 164 6.77 -10.22 -12.51
C VAL A 164 5.86 -9.37 -13.40
N ILE A 165 4.64 -9.85 -13.65
CA ILE A 165 3.64 -9.10 -14.45
C ILE A 165 3.31 -7.76 -13.81
N SER A 166 3.24 -7.66 -12.48
CA SER A 166 2.97 -6.39 -11.79
C SER A 166 4.04 -5.33 -12.05
N ILE A 167 5.31 -5.74 -12.13
CA ILE A 167 6.43 -4.87 -12.46
C ILE A 167 6.32 -4.44 -13.93
N GLU A 168 6.08 -5.39 -14.83
CA GLU A 168 5.95 -5.13 -16.26
C GLU A 168 4.82 -4.14 -16.57
N ILE A 169 3.65 -4.31 -15.94
CA ILE A 169 2.54 -3.36 -16.06
C ILE A 169 2.93 -1.99 -15.53
N ALA A 170 3.57 -1.92 -14.35
CA ALA A 170 3.96 -0.66 -13.77
C ALA A 170 4.93 0.11 -14.68
N LEU A 171 5.93 -0.56 -15.25
CA LEU A 171 6.88 0.01 -16.20
C LEU A 171 6.17 0.48 -17.48
N SER A 172 5.34 -0.38 -18.09
CA SER A 172 4.58 -0.02 -19.30
C SER A 172 3.65 1.18 -19.07
N ARG A 173 3.02 1.29 -17.90
CA ARG A 173 2.18 2.45 -17.55
C ARG A 173 3.00 3.73 -17.36
N ILE A 174 4.21 3.62 -16.86
CA ILE A 174 5.14 4.76 -16.75
C ILE A 174 5.54 5.20 -18.16
N ASP A 175 5.89 4.28 -19.06
CA ASP A 175 6.27 4.61 -20.44
C ASP A 175 5.13 5.32 -21.18
N VAL A 176 3.91 4.79 -21.10
CA VAL A 176 2.71 5.41 -21.68
C VAL A 176 2.45 6.79 -21.08
N LEU A 177 2.68 6.98 -19.78
CA LEU A 177 2.52 8.27 -19.14
C LEU A 177 3.55 9.27 -19.66
N ILE A 178 4.83 8.86 -19.76
CA ILE A 178 5.92 9.67 -20.32
C ILE A 178 5.59 10.09 -21.75
N ASP A 179 5.19 9.16 -22.60
CA ASP A 179 4.83 9.45 -23.99
C ASP A 179 3.64 10.42 -24.07
N SER A 180 2.63 10.25 -23.22
CA SER A 180 1.48 11.15 -23.16
C SER A 180 1.85 12.58 -22.73
N LEU A 181 2.86 12.71 -21.86
CA LEU A 181 3.35 14.00 -21.36
C LEU A 181 4.25 14.68 -22.42
N LYS A 182 5.10 13.92 -23.11
CA LYS A 182 5.90 14.39 -24.25
C LYS A 182 5.02 14.94 -25.37
N VAL A 183 3.95 14.22 -25.74
CA VAL A 183 2.96 14.69 -26.75
C VAL A 183 2.30 16.00 -26.34
N ARG A 184 2.20 16.30 -25.04
CA ARG A 184 1.66 17.55 -24.50
C ARG A 184 2.71 18.66 -24.36
N GLY A 185 3.94 18.45 -24.86
CA GLY A 185 5.05 19.40 -24.76
C GLY A 185 5.65 19.53 -23.36
N ILE A 186 5.39 18.55 -22.47
CA ILE A 186 6.00 18.51 -21.15
C ILE A 186 7.24 17.64 -21.25
N ASP A 187 8.42 18.26 -21.33
CA ASP A 187 9.69 17.55 -21.31
C ASP A 187 9.99 17.04 -19.91
N ILE A 188 10.06 15.72 -19.78
CA ILE A 188 10.55 15.05 -18.58
C ILE A 188 12.02 14.76 -18.85
N SER A 189 12.86 15.79 -18.79
CA SER A 189 14.31 15.62 -18.75
C SER A 189 14.71 15.18 -17.35
N GLU A 190 15.60 14.18 -17.29
CA GLU A 190 16.10 13.47 -16.10
C GLU A 190 16.30 14.31 -14.82
#